data_AF-A0A9N7NP36-F1
#
_entry.id   AF-A0A9N7NP36-F1
#
_cell.length_a   1.000
_cell.length_b   1.000
_cell.length_c   1.000
_cell.angle_alpha   90.00
_cell.angle_beta   90.00
_cell.angle_gamma   90.00
#
_symmetry.space_group_name_H-M   'P 1'
#
loop_
_entity.id
_entity.type
_entity.pdbx_description
1 polymer ?
#
loop_
_entity_poly.entity_id
_entity_poly.type
_entity_poly.pdbx_seq_one_letter_code
_entity_poly.pdbx_strand_id
1 'polypeptide(L)'
;MFIDEFDGLEPNDIYQAAEAYLGPKLCLNARRLKIGWSEKDEHYRISAKKDHELVDTYAGQTFKWVWICRETVARTNFFHPRDYNETLKSEARSFELTFHRKNRDLVVGSYLLHVACEARRYKLEKKTVKIHTVDHDIVSDEWVPATFDTLAIDPEQKGMILRDLDMFLGRREHYQKVSKTWKMGCLLYGPSRTGKSSLIAAIANYLKFDVYDLKLKDLPGNSYLRRLLASTANGSIMVVEDIDCAGSLGNRSDSNESPEYAGIGGGEGKVGLL
;
A
#
# COMPACT_ATOMS: atom_id res chain seq x y z
N MET A 1 -1.77 1.29 -30.95
CA MET A 1 -2.48 1.99 -29.85
C MET A 1 -1.41 2.72 -29.06
N PHE A 2 -1.60 4.01 -28.75
CA PHE A 2 -0.64 4.81 -27.99
C PHE A 2 -1.17 5.04 -26.58
N ILE A 3 -0.29 4.93 -25.60
CA ILE A 3 -0.56 5.11 -24.18
C ILE A 3 0.49 6.08 -23.65
N ASP A 4 0.12 7.34 -23.48
CA ASP A 4 1.00 8.37 -22.96
C ASP A 4 1.11 8.28 -21.43
N GLU A 5 2.24 8.74 -20.87
CA GLU A 5 2.50 8.76 -19.42
C GLU A 5 1.46 9.56 -18.63
N PHE A 6 0.89 10.59 -19.25
CA PHE A 6 -0.12 11.46 -18.66
C PHE A 6 -1.37 11.51 -19.55
N ASP A 7 -2.55 11.46 -18.93
CA ASP A 7 -3.82 11.82 -19.55
C ASP A 7 -4.19 13.24 -19.08
N GLY A 8 -3.79 14.24 -19.87
CA GLY A 8 -3.88 15.64 -19.49
C GLY A 8 -2.89 15.99 -18.36
N LEU A 9 -3.41 16.29 -17.17
CA LEU A 9 -2.62 16.62 -15.98
C LEU A 9 -2.47 15.43 -15.02
N GLU A 10 -3.23 14.35 -15.23
CA GLU A 10 -3.21 13.18 -14.36
C GLU A 10 -2.28 12.09 -14.93
N PRO A 11 -1.52 11.38 -14.10
CA PRO A 11 -0.78 10.22 -14.55
C PRO A 11 -1.71 9.15 -15.12
N ASN A 12 -1.32 8.52 -16.23
CA ASN A 12 -2.13 7.49 -16.86
C ASN A 12 -1.97 6.15 -16.12
N ASP A 13 -3.05 5.65 -15.53
CA ASP A 13 -3.07 4.39 -14.77
C ASP A 13 -2.62 3.18 -15.61
N ILE A 14 -2.99 3.14 -16.89
CA ILE A 14 -2.60 2.06 -17.79
C ILE A 14 -1.12 2.14 -18.12
N TYR A 15 -0.58 3.36 -18.27
CA TYR A 15 0.86 3.55 -18.43
C TYR A 15 1.62 3.02 -17.21
N GLN A 16 1.22 3.43 -16.00
CA GLN A 16 1.87 2.98 -14.76
C GLN A 16 1.76 1.47 -14.56
N ALA A 17 0.63 0.87 -14.94
CA ALA A 17 0.46 -0.57 -14.94
C ALA A 17 1.40 -1.26 -15.93
N ALA A 18 1.44 -0.78 -17.17
CA ALA A 18 2.32 -1.32 -18.20
C ALA A 18 3.79 -1.19 -17.81
N GLU A 19 4.22 -0.06 -17.26
CA GLU A 19 5.59 0.14 -16.77
C GLU A 19 5.95 -0.88 -15.68
N ALA A 20 5.08 -1.08 -14.69
CA ALA A 20 5.32 -2.02 -13.60
C ALA A 20 5.34 -3.49 -14.06
N TYR A 21 4.47 -3.87 -15.01
CA TYR A 21 4.37 -5.22 -15.55
C TYR A 21 5.49 -5.56 -16.55
N LEU A 22 5.77 -4.63 -17.49
CA LEU A 22 6.73 -4.83 -18.57
C LEU A 22 8.16 -4.50 -18.14
N GLY A 23 8.36 -3.57 -17.20
CA GLY A 23 9.69 -3.11 -16.77
C GLY A 23 10.68 -4.24 -16.47
N PRO A 24 10.34 -5.23 -15.63
CA PRO A 24 11.21 -6.37 -15.33
C PRO A 24 11.53 -7.22 -16.57
N LYS A 25 10.52 -7.45 -17.43
CA LYS A 25 10.66 -8.22 -18.68
C LYS A 25 11.53 -7.48 -19.71
N LEU A 26 11.39 -6.15 -19.78
CA LEU A 26 12.19 -5.27 -20.61
C LEU A 26 13.65 -5.27 -20.16
N CYS A 27 13.92 -5.20 -18.85
CA CYS A 27 15.28 -5.27 -18.32
C CYS A 27 15.98 -6.61 -18.60
N LEU A 28 15.25 -7.73 -18.56
CA LEU A 28 15.82 -9.05 -18.86
C LEU A 28 16.19 -9.24 -20.34
N ASN A 29 15.43 -8.62 -21.25
CA ASN A 29 15.65 -8.72 -22.69
C ASN A 29 16.45 -7.55 -23.28
N ALA A 30 16.74 -6.53 -22.48
CA ALA A 30 17.43 -5.32 -22.92
C ALA A 30 18.89 -5.61 -23.28
N ARG A 31 19.23 -5.38 -24.55
CA ARG A 31 20.62 -5.41 -25.04
C ARG A 31 21.50 -4.30 -24.44
N ARG A 32 20.89 -3.24 -23.91
CA ARG A 32 21.56 -2.07 -23.33
C ARG A 32 20.80 -1.59 -22.10
N LEU A 33 21.46 -1.64 -20.96
CA LEU A 33 20.94 -1.18 -19.68
C LEU A 33 21.58 0.17 -19.32
N LYS A 34 20.79 1.08 -18.76
CA LYS A 34 21.22 2.30 -18.10
C LYS A 34 21.15 2.06 -16.60
N ILE A 35 22.28 2.22 -15.93
CA ILE A 35 22.38 2.10 -14.47
C ILE A 35 22.46 3.52 -13.91
N GLY A 36 21.60 3.83 -12.95
CA GLY A 36 21.69 5.01 -12.11
C GLY A 36 21.90 4.60 -10.66
N TRP A 37 22.57 5.44 -9.89
CA TRP A 37 22.65 5.30 -8.43
C TRP A 37 21.60 6.20 -7.78
N SER A 38 20.90 5.68 -6.76
CA SER A 38 19.99 6.47 -5.91
C SER A 38 20.59 6.57 -4.52
N GLU A 39 21.06 7.75 -4.11
CA GLU A 39 21.63 7.96 -2.76
C GLU A 39 20.60 7.77 -1.64
N LYS A 40 19.31 8.01 -1.91
CA LYS A 40 18.24 7.87 -0.91
C LYS A 40 17.89 6.43 -0.58
N ASP A 41 18.09 5.53 -1.53
CA ASP A 41 17.63 4.15 -1.43
C ASP A 41 18.78 3.14 -1.41
N GLU A 42 20.03 3.61 -1.37
CA GLU A 42 21.29 2.84 -1.38
C GLU A 42 21.33 1.65 -2.36
N HIS A 43 20.70 1.78 -3.53
CA HIS A 43 20.69 0.72 -4.54
C HIS A 43 20.87 1.25 -5.96
N TYR A 44 21.39 0.37 -6.83
CA TYR A 44 21.45 0.61 -8.26
C TYR A 44 20.06 0.54 -8.89
N ARG A 45 19.62 1.63 -9.53
CA ARG A 45 18.45 1.64 -10.39
C ARG A 45 18.86 1.26 -11.81
N ILE A 46 18.50 0.04 -12.22
CA ILE A 46 18.72 -0.44 -13.59
C ILE A 46 17.47 -0.15 -14.42
N SER A 47 17.63 0.52 -15.54
CA SER A 47 16.56 0.85 -16.50
C SER A 47 16.97 0.43 -17.91
N ALA A 48 16.06 -0.09 -18.71
CA ALA A 48 16.35 -0.38 -20.12
C ALA A 48 16.59 0.94 -20.89
N LYS A 49 17.49 0.94 -21.88
CA LYS A 49 17.68 2.11 -22.77
C LYS A 49 16.47 2.25 -23.73
N LYS A 50 16.20 3.48 -24.19
CA LYS A 50 15.11 3.89 -25.09
C LYS A 50 14.87 2.91 -26.26
N ASP A 51 13.61 2.80 -26.68
CA ASP A 51 13.14 2.09 -27.88
C ASP A 51 13.30 0.56 -27.86
N HIS A 52 13.20 -0.03 -26.67
CA HIS A 52 13.20 -1.49 -26.56
C HIS A 52 11.82 -2.07 -26.87
N GLU A 53 11.82 -3.11 -27.71
CA GLU A 53 10.62 -3.83 -28.10
C GLU A 53 10.47 -5.09 -27.25
N LEU A 54 9.27 -5.33 -26.75
CA LEU A 54 8.90 -6.54 -26.02
C LEU A 54 7.69 -7.18 -26.68
N VAL A 55 7.78 -8.48 -26.93
CA VAL A 55 6.64 -9.27 -27.38
C VAL A 55 6.09 -10.03 -26.19
N ASP A 56 4.84 -9.73 -25.84
CA ASP A 56 4.08 -10.42 -24.81
C ASP A 56 3.02 -11.32 -25.47
N THR A 57 2.63 -12.40 -24.81
CA THR A 57 1.65 -13.35 -25.34
C THR A 57 0.51 -13.52 -24.36
N TYR A 58 -0.73 -13.35 -24.83
CA TYR A 58 -1.93 -13.51 -24.03
C TYR A 58 -3.04 -14.18 -24.85
N ALA A 59 -3.69 -15.19 -24.28
CA ALA A 59 -4.71 -15.99 -24.95
C ALA A 59 -4.28 -16.54 -26.34
N GLY A 60 -3.01 -16.92 -26.48
CA GLY A 60 -2.43 -17.43 -27.74
C GLY A 60 -2.14 -16.35 -28.79
N GLN A 61 -2.43 -15.08 -28.50
CA GLN A 61 -2.16 -13.95 -29.39
C GLN A 61 -0.93 -13.17 -28.92
N THR A 62 -0.20 -12.60 -29.86
CA THR A 62 1.01 -11.81 -29.58
C THR A 62 0.72 -10.31 -29.61
N PHE A 63 1.33 -9.61 -28.66
CA PHE A 63 1.19 -8.18 -28.44
C PHE A 63 2.58 -7.57 -28.37
N LYS A 64 2.89 -6.66 -29.30
CA LYS A 64 4.19 -5.99 -29.36
C LYS A 64 4.10 -4.65 -28.64
N TRP A 65 4.92 -4.49 -27.62
CA TRP A 65 5.10 -3.27 -26.85
C TRP A 65 6.41 -2.59 -27.23
N VAL A 66 6.38 -1.27 -27.36
CA VAL A 66 7.58 -0.44 -27.56
C VAL A 66 7.54 0.68 -26.54
N TRP A 67 8.60 0.82 -25.76
CA TRP A 67 8.75 1.95 -24.84
C TRP A 67 9.42 3.12 -25.54
N ILE A 68 8.68 4.21 -25.70
CA ILE A 68 9.09 5.39 -26.45
C ILE A 68 9.39 6.51 -25.46
N CYS A 69 10.53 7.19 -25.68
CA CYS A 69 10.91 8.37 -24.90
C CYS A 69 11.34 9.49 -25.84
N ARG A 70 10.47 10.49 -26.01
CA ARG A 70 10.71 11.67 -26.86
C ARG A 70 11.28 12.79 -26.01
N GLU A 71 12.43 13.32 -26.40
CA GLU A 71 12.96 14.53 -25.77
C GLU A 71 12.10 15.72 -26.20
N THR A 72 11.47 16.40 -25.24
CA THR A 72 10.74 17.64 -25.49
C THR A 72 11.57 18.81 -24.99
N VAL A 73 11.80 19.76 -25.89
CA VAL A 73 12.40 21.04 -25.52
C VAL A 73 11.32 21.82 -24.79
N ALA A 74 11.54 22.12 -23.52
CA ALA A 74 10.68 23.02 -22.77
C ALA A 74 10.55 24.33 -23.55
N ARG A 75 9.33 24.68 -23.99
CA ARG A 75 9.05 26.04 -24.45
C ARG A 75 9.07 26.94 -23.21
N THR A 76 10.27 27.42 -22.87
CA THR A 76 10.46 28.47 -21.88
C THR A 76 9.61 29.67 -22.26
N ASN A 77 8.65 30.04 -21.43
CA ASN A 77 8.02 31.37 -21.52
C ASN A 77 7.70 31.99 -20.15
N PHE A 78 8.46 31.65 -19.10
CA PHE A 78 8.55 32.48 -17.89
C PHE A 78 10.00 32.49 -17.39
N PHE A 79 10.77 33.47 -17.87
CA PHE A 79 12.13 33.74 -17.43
C PHE A 79 12.11 34.36 -16.03
N HIS A 80 12.67 33.67 -15.02
CA HIS A 80 13.21 34.30 -13.82
C HIS A 80 14.75 34.26 -13.90
N PRO A 81 15.45 35.41 -13.93
CA PRO A 81 16.88 35.45 -14.23
C PRO A 81 17.72 35.24 -12.96
N ARG A 82 17.68 34.04 -12.36
CA ARG A 82 18.64 33.67 -11.30
C ARG A 82 18.91 32.18 -11.03
N ASP A 83 18.37 31.25 -11.82
CA ASP A 83 18.65 29.83 -11.62
C ASP A 83 19.79 29.34 -12.52
N TYR A 84 21.01 29.35 -11.96
CA TYR A 84 22.07 28.44 -12.40
C TYR A 84 21.72 27.05 -11.89
N ASN A 85 21.08 26.22 -12.72
CA ASN A 85 21.34 24.77 -12.84
C ASN A 85 20.32 24.11 -13.80
N GLU A 86 20.86 23.36 -14.76
CA GLU A 86 20.22 22.36 -15.61
C GLU A 86 18.96 22.76 -16.38
N THR A 87 19.11 22.88 -17.70
CA THR A 87 18.02 22.85 -18.67
C THR A 87 17.13 21.64 -18.38
N LEU A 88 15.94 21.84 -17.80
CA LEU A 88 14.94 20.80 -17.58
C LEU A 88 14.50 20.23 -18.95
N LYS A 89 15.24 19.23 -19.43
CA LYS A 89 14.85 18.40 -20.56
C LYS A 89 13.66 17.56 -20.11
N SER A 90 12.48 18.00 -20.48
CA SER A 90 11.26 17.22 -20.23
C SER A 90 11.26 16.07 -21.23
N GLU A 91 11.41 14.83 -20.76
CA GLU A 91 11.27 13.66 -21.61
C GLU A 91 9.81 13.20 -21.58
N ALA A 92 9.11 13.25 -22.71
CA ALA A 92 7.77 12.68 -22.84
C ALA A 92 7.88 11.18 -23.06
N ARG A 93 7.31 10.38 -22.15
CA ARG A 93 7.33 8.93 -22.22
C ARG A 93 5.98 8.39 -22.66
N SER A 94 6.00 7.33 -23.46
CA SER A 94 4.78 6.64 -23.88
C SER A 94 5.06 5.19 -24.23
N PHE A 95 4.01 4.37 -24.25
CA PHE A 95 4.04 3.02 -24.78
C PHE A 95 3.26 2.96 -26.09
N GLU A 96 3.85 2.31 -27.08
CA GLU A 96 3.15 1.90 -28.29
C GLU A 96 2.86 0.40 -28.24
N LEU A 97 1.57 0.08 -28.32
CA LEU A 97 1.06 -1.28 -28.36
C LEU A 97 0.56 -1.62 -29.78
N THR A 98 1.20 -2.58 -30.42
CA THR A 98 0.90 -3.06 -31.77
C THR A 98 0.33 -4.49 -31.73
N PHE A 99 -0.78 -4.70 -32.44
CA PHE A 99 -1.49 -5.97 -32.51
C PHE A 99 -2.34 -6.05 -33.78
N HIS A 100 -2.75 -7.27 -34.14
CA HIS A 100 -3.65 -7.48 -35.27
C HIS A 100 -5.02 -6.85 -35.02
N ARG A 101 -5.57 -6.09 -35.97
CA ARG A 101 -6.84 -5.33 -35.82
C ARG A 101 -8.02 -6.16 -35.27
N LYS A 102 -8.10 -7.45 -35.63
CA LYS A 102 -9.13 -8.39 -35.12
C LYS A 102 -9.11 -8.57 -33.59
N ASN A 103 -7.98 -8.33 -32.94
CA ASN A 103 -7.82 -8.49 -31.50
C ASN A 103 -8.15 -7.21 -30.71
N ARG A 104 -8.68 -6.17 -31.35
CA ARG A 104 -8.95 -4.89 -30.67
C ARG A 104 -9.87 -5.05 -29.46
N ASP A 105 -10.93 -5.83 -29.60
CA ASP A 105 -11.90 -6.05 -28.52
C ASP A 105 -11.28 -6.89 -27.39
N LEU A 106 -10.43 -7.86 -27.73
CA LEU A 106 -9.63 -8.63 -26.76
C LEU A 106 -8.64 -7.71 -26.00
N VAL A 107 -8.05 -6.73 -26.68
CA VAL A 107 -7.09 -5.80 -26.06
C VAL A 107 -7.78 -4.94 -25.01
N VAL A 108 -8.85 -4.26 -25.41
CA VAL A 108 -9.57 -3.32 -24.54
C VAL A 108 -10.38 -4.06 -23.47
N GLY A 109 -10.97 -5.21 -23.81
CA GLY A 109 -11.86 -5.96 -22.92
C GLY A 109 -11.15 -6.80 -21.87
N SER A 110 -9.97 -7.36 -22.17
CA SER A 110 -9.31 -8.30 -21.25
C SER A 110 -7.80 -8.13 -21.12
N TYR A 111 -7.07 -7.84 -22.20
CA TYR A 111 -5.59 -7.82 -22.14
C TYR A 111 -5.06 -6.67 -21.28
N LEU A 112 -5.54 -5.44 -21.49
CA LEU A 112 -5.10 -4.30 -20.67
C LEU A 112 -5.50 -4.46 -19.20
N LEU A 113 -6.66 -5.07 -18.94
CA LEU A 113 -7.08 -5.42 -17.58
C LEU A 113 -6.14 -6.46 -16.96
N HIS A 114 -5.74 -7.49 -17.73
CA HIS A 114 -4.75 -8.47 -17.30
C HIS A 114 -3.42 -7.81 -16.95
N VAL A 115 -2.91 -6.91 -17.81
CA VAL A 115 -1.68 -6.13 -17.53
C VAL A 115 -1.83 -5.33 -16.23
N ALA A 116 -2.97 -4.67 -16.00
CA ALA A 116 -3.24 -3.94 -14.77
C ALA A 116 -3.30 -4.84 -13.53
N CYS A 117 -3.93 -6.02 -13.64
CA CYS A 117 -3.99 -7.01 -12.57
C CYS A 117 -2.60 -7.56 -12.23
N GLU A 118 -1.81 -7.94 -13.22
CA GLU A 118 -0.44 -8.44 -13.04
C GLU A 118 0.48 -7.38 -12.46
N ALA A 119 0.36 -6.12 -12.92
CA ALA A 119 1.09 -5.00 -12.35
C ALA A 119 0.78 -4.80 -10.86
N ARG A 120 -0.50 -4.89 -10.47
CA ARG A 120 -0.92 -4.81 -9.07
C ARG A 120 -0.37 -5.96 -8.25
N ARG A 121 -0.43 -7.20 -8.77
CA ARG A 121 0.15 -8.39 -8.13
C ARG A 121 1.65 -8.21 -7.90
N TYR A 122 2.38 -7.76 -8.91
CA TYR A 122 3.81 -7.51 -8.84
C TYR A 122 4.18 -6.41 -7.82
N LYS A 123 3.42 -5.30 -7.82
CA LYS A 123 3.60 -4.23 -6.82
C LYS A 123 3.34 -4.75 -5.41
N LEU A 124 2.35 -5.62 -5.21
CA LEU A 124 2.02 -6.22 -3.91
C LEU A 124 3.11 -7.19 -3.43
N GLU A 125 3.63 -8.04 -4.32
CA GLU A 125 4.73 -8.97 -4.01
C GLU A 125 6.01 -8.24 -3.57
N LYS A 126 6.31 -7.11 -4.22
CA LYS A 126 7.45 -6.26 -3.89
C LYS A 126 7.19 -5.23 -2.80
N LYS A 127 5.95 -5.12 -2.32
CA LYS A 127 5.61 -4.14 -1.29
C LYS A 127 6.35 -4.49 0.01
N THR A 128 7.17 -3.56 0.48
CA THR A 128 7.68 -3.55 1.84
C THR A 128 6.65 -2.87 2.74
N VAL A 129 6.39 -3.47 3.90
CA VAL A 129 5.50 -2.89 4.90
C VAL A 129 6.18 -1.65 5.47
N LYS A 130 5.46 -0.52 5.47
CA LYS A 130 5.92 0.72 6.10
C LYS A 130 5.29 0.88 7.46
N ILE A 131 6.02 1.52 8.38
CA ILE A 131 5.51 1.87 9.70
C ILE A 131 5.50 3.38 9.85
N HIS A 132 4.39 3.85 10.40
CA HIS A 132 4.11 5.25 10.66
C HIS A 132 3.92 5.41 12.17
N THR A 133 4.93 5.92 12.86
CA THR A 133 4.81 6.29 14.28
C THR A 133 4.31 7.72 14.38
N VAL A 134 3.17 7.92 15.06
CA VAL A 134 2.48 9.21 15.12
C VAL A 134 2.99 10.04 16.31
N ASP A 135 4.29 10.33 16.32
CA ASP A 135 4.92 11.13 17.39
C ASP A 135 5.55 12.43 16.83
N HIS A 136 6.23 12.38 15.68
CA HIS A 136 6.64 13.55 14.90
C HIS A 136 6.70 13.13 13.43
N ASP A 137 6.83 14.07 12.47
CA ASP A 137 6.86 13.84 11.01
C ASP A 137 8.00 12.93 10.48
N ILE A 138 8.50 12.01 11.29
CA ILE A 138 9.58 11.08 11.01
C ILE A 138 8.96 9.68 10.82
N VAL A 139 8.91 9.26 9.56
CA VAL A 139 8.75 7.84 9.21
C VAL A 139 10.00 7.13 9.70
N SER A 140 9.94 6.47 10.86
CA SER A 140 11.00 5.57 11.31
C SER A 140 10.81 4.22 10.59
N ASP A 141 11.81 3.83 9.81
CA ASP A 141 11.80 2.60 9.01
C ASP A 141 12.23 1.34 9.80
N GLU A 142 12.39 1.47 11.12
CA GLU A 142 13.00 0.42 11.94
C GLU A 142 11.98 -0.36 12.78
N TRP A 143 11.32 -1.32 12.13
CA TRP A 143 10.83 -2.53 12.80
C TRP A 143 11.42 -3.74 12.10
N VAL A 144 12.05 -4.61 12.89
CA VAL A 144 12.54 -5.91 12.43
C VAL A 144 11.43 -6.64 11.65
N PRO A 145 11.67 -7.04 10.38
CA PRO A 145 10.67 -7.74 9.58
C PRO A 145 10.41 -9.13 10.20
N ALA A 146 9.35 -9.23 11.01
CA ALA A 146 8.88 -10.50 11.54
C ALA A 146 7.93 -11.17 10.55
N THR A 147 8.07 -12.47 10.33
CA THR A 147 7.10 -13.29 9.61
C THR A 147 6.49 -14.34 10.54
N PHE A 148 5.38 -14.94 10.13
CA PHE A 148 4.79 -16.06 10.87
C PHE A 148 5.74 -17.26 11.01
N ASP A 149 6.78 -17.37 10.18
CA ASP A 149 7.75 -18.46 10.23
C ASP A 149 8.87 -18.21 11.25
N THR A 150 9.20 -16.94 11.48
CA THR A 150 10.18 -16.54 12.52
C THR A 150 9.55 -16.35 13.89
N LEU A 151 8.21 -16.29 13.96
CA LEU A 151 7.48 -16.02 15.20
C LEU A 151 7.34 -17.28 16.06
N ALA A 152 7.82 -17.22 17.30
CA ALA A 152 7.61 -18.27 18.29
C ALA A 152 6.18 -18.15 18.87
N ILE A 153 5.26 -18.94 18.31
CA ILE A 153 3.85 -19.02 18.74
C ILE A 153 3.40 -20.48 18.66
N ASP A 154 2.40 -20.84 19.46
CA ASP A 154 1.79 -22.16 19.38
C ASP A 154 1.24 -22.45 17.96
N PRO A 155 1.49 -23.63 17.37
CA PRO A 155 1.05 -23.95 16.01
C PRO A 155 -0.47 -23.92 15.81
N GLU A 156 -1.26 -24.30 16.82
CA GLU A 156 -2.72 -24.26 16.73
C GLU A 156 -3.20 -22.81 16.71
N GLN A 157 -2.63 -21.98 17.60
CA GLN A 157 -2.92 -20.55 17.65
C GLN A 157 -2.50 -19.83 16.36
N LYS A 158 -1.32 -20.15 15.80
CA LYS A 158 -0.88 -19.66 14.47
C LYS A 158 -1.89 -20.04 13.40
N GLY A 159 -2.36 -21.29 13.38
CA GLY A 159 -3.35 -21.78 12.42
C GLY A 159 -4.70 -21.06 12.53
N MET A 160 -5.15 -20.74 13.75
CA MET A 160 -6.36 -19.96 13.95
C MET A 160 -6.23 -18.54 13.39
N ILE A 161 -5.14 -17.85 13.73
CA ILE A 161 -4.89 -16.47 13.27
C ILE A 161 -4.84 -16.42 11.74
N LEU A 162 -4.09 -17.31 11.09
CA LEU A 162 -3.98 -17.34 9.63
C LEU A 162 -5.35 -17.57 8.96
N ARG A 163 -6.17 -18.48 9.49
CA ARG A 163 -7.52 -18.72 8.96
C ARG A 163 -8.41 -17.48 9.06
N ASP A 164 -8.35 -16.76 10.18
CA ASP A 164 -9.13 -15.53 10.37
C ASP A 164 -8.66 -14.42 9.42
N LEU A 165 -7.35 -14.29 9.19
CA LEU A 165 -6.78 -13.35 8.21
C LEU A 165 -7.22 -13.67 6.78
N ASP A 166 -7.17 -14.95 6.39
CA ASP A 166 -7.63 -15.39 5.06
C ASP A 166 -9.12 -15.13 4.86
N MET A 167 -9.92 -15.40 5.91
CA MET A 167 -11.35 -15.12 5.91
C MET A 167 -11.63 -13.63 5.79
N PHE A 168 -10.86 -12.78 6.48
CA PHE A 168 -10.95 -11.33 6.36
C PHE A 168 -10.65 -10.86 4.93
N LEU A 169 -9.57 -11.34 4.32
CA LEU A 169 -9.20 -11.03 2.93
C LEU A 169 -10.27 -11.46 1.92
N GLY A 170 -10.80 -12.68 2.05
CA GLY A 170 -11.79 -13.23 1.13
C GLY A 170 -13.17 -12.57 1.21
N ARG A 171 -13.48 -11.86 2.30
CA ARG A 171 -14.79 -11.23 2.52
C ARG A 171 -14.91 -9.80 2.00
N ARG A 172 -13.85 -9.22 1.44
CA ARG A 172 -13.85 -7.82 0.96
C ARG A 172 -15.04 -7.50 0.04
N GLU A 173 -15.25 -8.32 -0.98
CA GLU A 173 -16.35 -8.12 -1.95
C GLU A 173 -17.73 -8.27 -1.30
N HIS A 174 -17.86 -9.19 -0.34
CA HIS A 174 -19.12 -9.39 0.38
C HIS A 174 -19.49 -8.15 1.18
N TYR A 175 -18.54 -7.57 1.92
CA TYR A 175 -18.76 -6.33 2.69
C TYR A 175 -19.12 -5.15 1.78
N GLN A 176 -18.48 -5.04 0.62
CA GLN A 176 -18.81 -4.02 -0.39
C GLN A 176 -20.25 -4.17 -0.91
N LYS A 177 -20.67 -5.41 -1.23
CA LYS A 177 -22.02 -5.70 -1.74
C LYS A 177 -23.13 -5.34 -0.75
N VAL A 178 -22.89 -5.52 0.55
CA VAL A 178 -23.87 -5.19 1.61
C VAL A 178 -23.67 -3.78 2.19
N SER A 179 -22.83 -2.96 1.56
CA SER A 179 -22.48 -1.60 2.02
C SER A 179 -22.01 -1.53 3.48
N LYS A 180 -21.40 -2.62 3.99
CA LYS A 180 -20.81 -2.66 5.33
C LYS A 180 -19.33 -2.29 5.27
N THR A 181 -18.86 -1.65 6.32
CA THR A 181 -17.45 -1.30 6.45
C THR A 181 -16.60 -2.55 6.64
N TRP A 182 -15.64 -2.77 5.73
CA TRP A 182 -14.69 -3.88 5.80
C TRP A 182 -13.54 -3.53 6.76
N LYS A 183 -13.72 -3.90 8.03
CA LYS A 183 -12.76 -3.69 9.13
C LYS A 183 -12.73 -4.93 10.02
N MET A 184 -11.59 -5.18 10.65
CA MET A 184 -11.39 -6.26 11.61
C MET A 184 -10.68 -5.70 12.85
N GLY A 185 -11.23 -6.00 14.02
CA GLY A 185 -10.66 -5.64 15.32
C GLY A 185 -9.97 -6.81 15.97
N CYS A 186 -8.80 -6.57 16.57
CA CYS A 186 -8.02 -7.58 17.28
C CYS A 186 -7.52 -7.02 18.61
N LEU A 187 -7.72 -7.77 19.70
CA LEU A 187 -7.17 -7.45 21.00
C LEU A 187 -6.06 -8.45 21.35
N LEU A 188 -4.83 -7.96 21.45
CA LEU A 188 -3.68 -8.75 21.90
C LEU A 188 -3.38 -8.42 23.36
N TYR A 189 -3.54 -9.40 24.26
CA TYR A 189 -3.29 -9.22 25.69
C TYR A 189 -2.32 -10.28 26.21
N GLY A 190 -1.66 -9.96 27.33
CA GLY A 190 -0.70 -10.84 27.99
C GLY A 190 0.47 -10.06 28.59
N PRO A 191 1.38 -10.73 29.32
CA PRO A 191 2.55 -10.10 29.93
C PRO A 191 3.40 -9.30 28.94
N SER A 192 4.16 -8.33 29.41
CA SER A 192 5.15 -7.63 28.56
C SER A 192 6.16 -8.63 27.99
N ARG A 193 6.75 -8.29 26.82
CA ARG A 193 7.76 -9.13 26.13
C ARG A 193 7.30 -10.52 25.67
N THR A 194 5.98 -10.74 25.51
CA THR A 194 5.41 -11.96 24.93
C THR A 194 5.31 -11.96 23.40
N GLY A 195 5.96 -11.01 22.72
CA GLY A 195 5.99 -10.96 21.26
C GLY A 195 4.70 -10.43 20.61
N LYS A 196 3.81 -9.74 21.34
CA LYS A 196 2.60 -9.12 20.78
C LYS A 196 2.92 -8.20 19.59
N SER A 197 3.90 -7.31 19.76
CA SER A 197 4.36 -6.45 18.68
C SER A 197 4.92 -7.30 17.52
N SER A 198 5.77 -8.30 17.79
CA SER A 198 6.28 -9.20 16.75
C SER A 198 5.18 -9.92 15.97
N LEU A 199 4.06 -10.27 16.62
CA LEU A 199 2.88 -10.82 15.95
C LEU A 199 2.20 -9.78 15.05
N ILE A 200 2.07 -8.53 15.49
CA ILE A 200 1.55 -7.44 14.64
C ILE A 200 2.40 -7.28 13.37
N ALA A 201 3.73 -7.28 13.50
CA ALA A 201 4.63 -7.21 12.35
C ALA A 201 4.48 -8.43 11.42
N ALA A 202 4.29 -9.64 11.97
CA ALA A 202 4.01 -10.83 11.16
C ALA A 202 2.68 -10.72 10.39
N ILE A 203 1.63 -10.19 11.03
CA ILE A 203 0.33 -9.94 10.40
C ILE A 203 0.46 -8.89 9.29
N ALA A 204 1.17 -7.78 9.56
CA ALA A 204 1.40 -6.72 8.59
C ALA A 204 2.13 -7.25 7.34
N ASN A 205 3.17 -8.07 7.55
CA ASN A 205 3.91 -8.71 6.46
C ASN A 205 3.08 -9.73 5.68
N TYR A 206 2.20 -10.47 6.35
CA TYR A 206 1.27 -11.40 5.71
C TYR A 206 0.25 -10.67 4.84
N LEU A 207 -0.36 -9.61 5.36
CA LEU A 207 -1.38 -8.82 4.66
C LEU A 207 -0.79 -7.81 3.64
N LYS A 208 0.51 -7.52 3.73
CA LYS A 208 1.18 -6.39 3.04
C LYS A 208 0.55 -5.03 3.37
N PHE A 209 0.14 -4.87 4.62
CA PHE A 209 -0.52 -3.66 5.11
C PHE A 209 0.48 -2.79 5.86
N ASP A 210 0.38 -1.47 5.69
CA ASP A 210 1.23 -0.52 6.40
C ASP A 210 0.73 -0.36 7.84
N VAL A 211 1.63 -0.20 8.80
CA VAL A 211 1.30 -0.14 10.23
C VAL A 211 1.33 1.32 10.70
N TYR A 212 0.30 1.72 11.42
CA TYR A 212 0.20 3.02 12.07
C TYR A 212 0.25 2.78 13.58
N ASP A 213 1.38 3.09 14.19
CA ASP A 213 1.61 2.93 15.62
C ASP A 213 1.15 4.18 16.38
N LEU A 214 0.11 4.02 17.19
CA LEU A 214 -0.54 5.09 17.93
C LEU A 214 -0.34 4.91 19.43
N LYS A 215 0.35 5.90 20.01
CA LYS A 215 0.46 6.06 21.45
C LYS A 215 -0.60 7.04 21.92
N LEU A 216 -1.61 6.55 22.62
CA LEU A 216 -2.74 7.38 23.09
C LEU A 216 -2.29 8.57 23.95
N LYS A 217 -1.18 8.42 24.68
CA LYS A 217 -0.61 9.45 25.57
C LYS A 217 -0.07 10.67 24.80
N ASP A 218 0.34 10.46 23.55
CA ASP A 218 1.01 11.48 22.73
C ASP A 218 0.02 12.21 21.81
N LEU A 219 -1.25 11.79 21.80
CA LEU A 219 -2.28 12.41 20.98
C LEU A 219 -2.79 13.71 21.63
N PRO A 220 -2.77 14.85 20.91
CA PRO A 220 -3.18 16.16 21.44
C PRO A 220 -4.69 16.25 21.72
N GLY A 221 -5.49 15.28 21.26
CA GLY A 221 -6.91 15.17 21.59
C GLY A 221 -7.73 14.33 20.60
N ASN A 222 -9.01 14.12 20.96
CA ASN A 222 -9.95 13.27 20.21
C ASN A 222 -10.19 13.72 18.76
N SER A 223 -10.08 15.02 18.47
CA SER A 223 -10.23 15.55 17.11
C SER A 223 -9.11 15.08 16.17
N TYR A 224 -7.88 15.02 16.69
CA TYR A 224 -6.72 14.53 15.95
C TYR A 224 -6.84 13.03 15.68
N LEU A 225 -7.25 12.24 16.69
CA LEU A 225 -7.53 10.81 16.53
C LEU A 225 -8.59 10.56 15.45
N ARG A 226 -9.70 11.31 15.44
CA ARG A 226 -10.74 11.20 14.40
C ARG A 226 -10.21 11.53 13.01
N ARG A 227 -9.38 12.58 12.88
CA ARG A 227 -8.77 12.96 11.62
C ARG A 227 -7.86 11.84 11.11
N LEU A 228 -7.03 11.30 11.98
CA LEU A 228 -6.11 10.21 11.66
C LEU A 228 -6.87 8.97 11.19
N LEU A 229 -7.90 8.55 11.94
CA LEU A 229 -8.79 7.45 11.56
C LEU A 229 -9.45 7.66 10.19
N ALA A 230 -9.77 8.91 9.84
CA ALA A 230 -10.38 9.25 8.55
C ALA A 230 -9.36 9.34 7.41
N SER A 231 -8.12 9.75 7.69
CA SER A 231 -7.06 9.92 6.68
C SER A 231 -6.21 8.68 6.47
N THR A 232 -6.35 7.65 7.30
CA THR A 232 -5.57 6.41 7.19
C THR A 232 -5.91 5.70 5.86
N ALA A 233 -4.89 5.35 5.10
CA ALA A 233 -5.06 4.69 3.81
C ALA A 233 -5.70 3.29 3.97
N ASN A 234 -6.42 2.83 2.94
CA ASN A 234 -6.90 1.45 2.89
C ASN A 234 -5.72 0.47 2.86
N GLY A 235 -5.89 -0.72 3.45
CA GLY A 235 -4.80 -1.69 3.55
C GLY A 235 -3.75 -1.29 4.58
N SER A 236 -4.22 -0.85 5.73
CA SER A 236 -3.41 -0.44 6.87
C SER A 236 -3.85 -1.17 8.14
N ILE A 237 -2.93 -1.27 9.09
CA ILE A 237 -3.16 -1.76 10.44
C ILE A 237 -2.95 -0.58 11.38
N MET A 238 -3.93 -0.28 12.22
CA MET A 238 -3.79 0.72 13.26
C MET A 238 -3.56 0.01 14.59
N VAL A 239 -2.44 0.33 15.25
CA VAL A 239 -2.07 -0.23 16.54
C VAL A 239 -2.32 0.84 17.59
N VAL A 240 -3.06 0.48 18.63
CA VAL A 240 -3.33 1.34 19.77
C VAL A 240 -2.73 0.66 21.00
N GLU A 241 -1.61 1.20 21.49
CA GLU A 241 -0.93 0.66 22.66
C GLU A 241 -1.49 1.25 23.97
N ASP A 242 -1.26 0.56 25.09
CA ASP A 242 -1.59 1.00 26.45
C ASP A 242 -3.06 1.43 26.68
N ILE A 243 -4.03 0.70 26.08
CA ILE A 243 -5.47 0.99 26.25
C ILE A 243 -5.94 0.86 27.71
N ASP A 244 -5.24 0.09 28.53
CA ASP A 244 -5.49 -0.09 29.96
C ASP A 244 -5.10 1.14 30.79
N CYS A 245 -4.14 1.94 30.31
CA CYS A 245 -3.72 3.18 30.96
C CYS A 245 -4.68 4.37 30.71
N ALA A 246 -5.61 4.26 29.77
CA ALA A 246 -6.53 5.37 29.45
C ALA A 246 -7.59 5.61 30.54
N GLY A 247 -7.94 4.57 31.32
CA GLY A 247 -8.96 4.65 32.38
C GLY A 247 -8.45 5.22 33.72
N SER A 248 -7.13 5.27 33.95
CA SER A 248 -6.55 5.71 35.23
C SER A 248 -6.35 7.23 35.33
N LEU A 249 -6.60 7.99 34.25
CA LEU A 249 -6.56 9.45 34.22
C LEU A 249 -7.80 10.13 34.85
N GLY A 250 -8.63 9.36 35.56
CA GLY A 250 -9.89 9.80 36.16
C GLY A 250 -10.05 9.48 37.64
N ASN A 251 -8.99 9.34 38.44
CA ASN A 251 -9.13 9.33 39.90
C ASN A 251 -9.35 10.76 40.43
N ARG A 252 -10.57 11.27 40.28
CA ARG A 252 -11.09 12.33 41.15
C ARG A 252 -11.82 11.67 42.32
N SER A 253 -11.08 11.59 43.44
CA SER A 253 -11.52 11.52 44.85
C SER A 253 -12.43 10.37 45.31
N ASP A 254 -11.95 9.71 46.37
CA ASP A 254 -12.66 8.80 47.27
C ASP A 254 -14.15 9.11 47.49
N SER A 255 -15.01 8.11 47.32
CA SER A 255 -15.96 7.67 48.36
C SER A 255 -16.67 6.36 47.95
N ASN A 256 -16.77 5.48 48.95
CA ASN A 256 -17.45 4.19 48.97
C ASN A 256 -18.82 4.18 48.25
N GLU A 257 -19.06 3.14 47.45
CA GLU A 257 -20.19 2.21 47.67
C GLU A 257 -20.10 0.98 46.73
N SER A 258 -20.38 -0.19 47.31
CA SER A 258 -20.35 -1.54 46.75
C SER A 258 -21.58 -1.86 45.86
N PRO A 259 -21.58 -2.97 45.10
CA PRO A 259 -22.31 -3.10 43.83
C PRO A 259 -23.73 -3.69 43.98
N GLU A 260 -24.66 -3.25 43.12
CA GLU A 260 -25.95 -3.90 42.90
C GLU A 260 -26.14 -4.30 41.43
N TYR A 261 -26.61 -5.54 41.23
CA TYR A 261 -26.98 -6.15 39.96
C TYR A 261 -28.41 -5.76 39.53
N ALA A 262 -28.63 -5.49 38.24
CA ALA A 262 -29.69 -6.11 37.39
C ALA A 262 -30.06 -5.27 36.15
N GLY A 263 -30.33 -5.95 35.02
CA GLY A 263 -31.50 -5.62 34.18
C GLY A 263 -31.30 -5.08 32.75
N ILE A 264 -31.33 -6.00 31.79
CA ILE A 264 -31.84 -5.99 30.39
C ILE A 264 -32.56 -4.73 29.84
N GLY A 265 -32.18 -4.33 28.61
CA GLY A 265 -32.93 -3.51 27.64
C GLY A 265 -31.96 -2.65 26.81
N GLY A 266 -31.79 -2.76 25.49
CA GLY A 266 -32.78 -2.71 24.42
C GLY A 266 -32.77 -1.31 23.79
N GLY A 267 -32.01 -1.09 22.70
CA GLY A 267 -32.13 0.14 21.89
C GLY A 267 -30.81 0.73 21.36
N GLU A 268 -30.69 0.73 20.03
CA GLU A 268 -30.00 1.70 19.17
C GLU A 268 -28.65 2.31 19.63
N GLY A 269 -27.58 1.92 18.94
CA GLY A 269 -26.32 2.66 19.02
C GLY A 269 -25.32 2.14 18.00
N LYS A 270 -24.86 3.04 17.12
CA LYS A 270 -23.69 2.81 16.26
C LYS A 270 -22.49 2.46 17.15
N VAL A 271 -21.99 1.24 17.05
CA VAL A 271 -20.73 0.85 17.71
C VAL A 271 -19.68 0.65 16.62
N GLY A 272 -18.70 1.55 16.61
CA GLY A 272 -17.48 1.42 15.84
C GLY A 272 -16.29 1.36 16.79
N LEU A 273 -15.32 0.52 16.40
CA LEU A 273 -13.98 0.28 16.94
C LEU A 273 -13.89 -0.65 18.17
N LEU A 274 -13.60 -1.91 17.86
CA LEU A 274 -12.36 -2.57 18.27
C LEU A 274 -11.59 -2.93 16.99
#